data_AF-A0A7W2TDG2-F1
#
_entry.id   AF-A0A7W2TDG2-F1
#
_cell.length_a   1.000
_cell.length_b   1.000
_cell.length_c   1.000
_cell.angle_alpha   90.00
_cell.angle_beta   90.00
_cell.angle_gamma   90.00
#
_symmetry.space_group_name_H-M   'P 1'
#
loop_
_entity.id
_entity.type
_entity.pdbx_description
1 polymer ?
#
loop_
_entity_poly.entity_id
_entity_poly.type
_entity_poly.pdbx_seq_one_letter_code
_entity_poly.pdbx_strand_id
1 'polypeptide(L)'
;MLLRIVEENIQNEFPSLQYSMNESNDTLIIKGPNDRVGNIEIEDDLEEIIVMVGNFTHWHAACYDQTISKDERDKQVSSEIIDFLRDLFSNKLILWGSHQTSGGFYNIDLALNEQDSPCEPSEVEQYFWSGEKYS
;
A
#
# COMPACT_ATOMS: atom_id res chain seq x y z
N MET A 1 18.19 -4.28 -5.75
CA MET A 1 17.11 -4.65 -4.83
C MET A 1 16.05 -3.60 -5.02
N LEU A 2 14.85 -4.02 -5.38
CA LEU A 2 13.77 -3.13 -5.78
C LEU A 2 13.38 -2.22 -4.62
N LEU A 3 13.41 -2.73 -3.38
CA LEU A 3 13.13 -1.95 -2.18
C LEU A 3 13.98 -0.68 -2.05
N ARG A 4 15.24 -0.70 -2.48
CA ARG A 4 16.10 0.50 -2.40
C ARG A 4 15.61 1.61 -3.33
N ILE A 5 15.12 1.25 -4.51
CA ILE A 5 14.56 2.21 -5.46
C ILE A 5 13.26 2.81 -4.87
N VAL A 6 12.45 1.95 -4.23
CA VAL A 6 11.23 2.38 -3.53
C VAL A 6 11.58 3.32 -2.38
N GLU A 7 12.56 2.96 -1.54
CA GLU A 7 13.03 3.79 -0.41
C GLU A 7 13.52 5.16 -0.88
N GLU A 8 14.39 5.22 -1.91
CA GLU A 8 14.88 6.48 -2.48
C GLU A 8 13.72 7.37 -2.95
N ASN A 9 12.72 6.78 -3.62
CA ASN A 9 11.55 7.53 -4.07
C ASN A 9 10.63 7.97 -2.92
N ILE A 10 10.50 7.18 -1.86
CA ILE A 10 9.79 7.58 -0.63
C ILE A 10 10.48 8.78 0.01
N GLN A 11 11.80 8.76 0.13
CA GLN A 11 12.56 9.88 0.69
C GLN A 11 12.41 11.16 -0.14
N ASN A 12 12.34 11.04 -1.47
CA ASN A 12 12.17 12.17 -2.38
C ASN A 12 10.75 12.75 -2.31
N GLU A 13 9.72 11.91 -2.34
CA GLU A 13 8.32 12.34 -2.38
C GLU A 13 7.81 12.77 -0.99
N PHE A 14 8.22 12.06 0.07
CA PHE A 14 7.76 12.26 1.44
C PHE A 14 8.94 12.54 2.39
N PRO A 15 9.64 13.69 2.26
CA PRO A 15 10.89 13.95 2.98
C PRO A 15 10.74 14.01 4.51
N SER A 16 9.52 14.19 5.01
CA SER A 16 9.23 14.19 6.45
C SER A 16 8.75 12.82 6.98
N LEU A 17 8.49 11.86 6.09
CA LEU A 17 7.95 10.55 6.47
C LEU A 17 9.00 9.79 7.28
N GLN A 18 8.59 9.32 8.46
CA GLN A 18 9.41 8.46 9.29
C GLN A 18 9.08 7.01 9.00
N TYR A 19 10.10 6.21 8.76
CA TYR A 19 9.98 4.77 8.58
C TYR A 19 11.18 4.07 9.22
N SER A 20 11.09 2.75 9.38
CA SER A 20 12.18 1.89 9.81
C SER A 20 12.37 0.73 8.86
N MET A 21 13.60 0.23 8.76
CA MET A 21 13.87 -1.04 8.11
C MET A 21 13.85 -2.17 9.14
N ASN A 22 13.42 -3.36 8.74
CA ASN A 22 13.57 -4.57 9.56
C ASN A 22 15.06 -5.02 9.63
N GLU A 23 15.35 -6.09 10.38
CA GLU A 23 16.73 -6.57 10.59
C GLU A 23 17.41 -7.04 9.29
N SER A 24 16.65 -7.60 8.36
CA SER A 24 17.12 -8.11 7.07
C SER A 24 17.30 -7.02 6.01
N ASN A 25 16.75 -5.81 6.25
CA ASN A 25 16.61 -4.72 5.27
C ASN A 25 15.85 -5.11 3.99
N ASP A 26 14.93 -6.06 4.09
CA ASP A 26 14.01 -6.50 3.03
C ASP A 26 12.56 -6.03 3.29
N THR A 27 12.30 -5.35 4.41
CA THR A 27 11.01 -4.72 4.70
C THR A 27 11.19 -3.28 5.20
N LEU A 28 10.49 -2.35 4.55
CA LEU A 28 10.33 -0.96 5.00
C LEU A 28 8.99 -0.81 5.74
N ILE A 29 9.02 -0.28 6.96
CA ILE A 29 7.85 -0.19 7.85
C ILE A 29 7.51 1.28 8.11
N ILE A 30 6.32 1.70 7.69
CA ILE A 30 5.73 3.01 7.98
C ILE A 30 4.69 2.83 9.07
N LYS A 31 4.87 3.52 10.20
CA LYS A 31 3.97 3.37 11.35
C LYS A 31 2.56 3.84 11.04
N GLY A 32 1.59 3.02 11.43
CA GLY A 32 0.18 3.36 11.40
C GLY A 32 -0.20 4.55 12.27
N PRO A 33 -1.34 5.22 11.99
CA PRO A 33 -1.89 6.26 12.85
C PRO A 33 -2.31 5.74 14.24
N ASN A 34 -2.66 4.45 14.33
CA ASN A 34 -3.15 3.76 15.51
C ASN A 34 -3.18 2.24 15.28
N ASP A 35 -3.39 1.49 16.35
CA ASP A 35 -3.43 0.01 16.34
C ASP A 35 -4.53 -0.57 15.46
N ARG A 36 -5.60 0.19 15.18
CA ARG A 36 -6.72 -0.28 14.37
C ARG A 36 -6.35 -0.31 12.89
N VAL A 37 -5.77 0.76 12.38
CA VAL A 37 -5.33 0.83 10.98
C VAL A 37 -4.12 -0.07 10.76
N GLY A 38 -3.14 -0.05 11.66
CA GLY A 38 -1.91 -0.82 11.52
C GLY A 38 -0.88 -0.15 10.62
N ASN A 39 0.29 -0.78 10.48
CA ASN A 39 1.42 -0.25 9.72
C ASN A 39 1.28 -0.51 8.22
N ILE A 40 1.98 0.28 7.40
CA ILE A 40 2.31 -0.16 6.04
C ILE A 40 3.66 -0.86 6.10
N GLU A 41 3.73 -2.07 5.55
CA GLU A 41 4.97 -2.83 5.42
C GLU A 41 5.20 -3.11 3.94
N ILE A 42 6.38 -2.73 3.43
CA ILE A 42 6.77 -2.85 2.04
C ILE A 42 7.89 -3.87 1.97
N GLU A 43 7.58 -5.08 1.55
CA GLU A 43 8.47 -6.24 1.52
C GLU A 43 8.95 -6.51 0.09
N ASP A 44 10.25 -6.76 -0.09
CA ASP A 44 10.83 -7.19 -1.37
C ASP A 44 11.08 -8.69 -1.33
N ASP A 45 10.25 -9.44 -2.07
CA ASP A 45 10.31 -10.90 -2.14
C ASP A 45 11.25 -11.42 -3.24
N LEU A 46 12.03 -10.52 -3.85
CA LEU A 46 12.95 -10.69 -4.98
C LEU A 46 12.31 -10.71 -6.37
N GLU A 47 11.01 -10.95 -6.49
CA GLU A 47 10.28 -10.93 -7.77
C GLU A 47 9.36 -9.70 -7.87
N GLU A 48 8.77 -9.30 -6.75
CA GLU A 48 7.81 -8.23 -6.60
C GLU A 48 7.96 -7.51 -5.25
N ILE A 49 7.22 -6.41 -5.11
CA ILE A 49 7.03 -5.79 -3.80
C ILE A 49 5.66 -6.20 -3.27
N ILE A 50 5.61 -6.77 -2.08
CA ILE A 50 4.37 -7.01 -1.35
C ILE A 50 4.14 -5.81 -0.43
N VAL A 51 3.03 -5.11 -0.62
CA VAL A 51 2.62 -3.99 0.23
C VAL A 51 1.54 -4.48 1.18
N MET A 52 1.91 -4.72 2.44
CA MET A 52 0.97 -4.97 3.53
C MET A 52 0.29 -3.65 3.91
N VAL A 53 -1.03 -3.60 3.77
CA VAL A 53 -1.84 -2.40 4.01
C VAL A 53 -2.55 -2.53 5.35
N GLY A 54 -1.83 -2.15 6.41
CA GLY A 54 -2.38 -2.14 7.75
C GLY A 54 -2.85 -3.53 8.19
N ASN A 55 -3.93 -3.55 8.94
CA ASN A 55 -4.61 -4.80 9.33
C ASN A 55 -5.62 -5.30 8.28
N PHE A 56 -5.68 -4.68 7.09
CA PHE A 56 -6.79 -4.85 6.16
C PHE A 56 -6.48 -5.85 5.05
N THR A 57 -5.38 -5.66 4.35
CA THR A 57 -5.08 -6.44 3.14
C THR A 57 -3.60 -6.36 2.80
N HIS A 58 -3.21 -6.99 1.70
CA HIS A 58 -1.95 -6.75 1.01
C HIS A 58 -2.19 -6.78 -0.49
N TRP A 59 -1.27 -6.18 -1.24
CA TRP A 59 -1.27 -6.30 -2.69
C TRP A 59 0.15 -6.44 -3.22
N HIS A 60 0.25 -6.99 -4.42
CA HIS A 60 1.50 -7.33 -5.06
C HIS A 60 1.78 -6.31 -6.17
N ALA A 61 2.85 -5.55 -6.02
CA ALA A 61 3.29 -4.55 -6.99
C ALA A 61 4.40 -5.15 -7.85
N ALA A 62 4.07 -5.44 -9.11
CA ALA A 62 4.95 -6.10 -10.05
C ALA A 62 4.71 -5.59 -11.48
N CYS A 63 5.77 -5.57 -12.29
CA CYS A 63 5.66 -5.35 -13.73
C CYS A 63 6.13 -6.60 -14.47
N TYR A 64 5.25 -7.23 -15.23
CA TYR A 64 5.58 -8.46 -15.98
C TYR A 64 5.97 -8.20 -17.44
N ASP A 65 6.06 -6.92 -17.86
CA ASP A 65 6.44 -6.57 -19.23
C ASP A 65 7.92 -6.92 -19.52
N GLN A 66 8.11 -8.00 -20.27
CA GLN A 66 9.43 -8.49 -20.67
C GLN A 66 10.02 -7.74 -21.87
N THR A 67 9.30 -6.77 -22.46
CA THR A 67 9.78 -5.97 -23.59
C THR A 67 10.67 -4.79 -23.14
N ILE A 68 10.59 -4.41 -21.87
CA ILE A 68 11.40 -3.36 -21.24
C ILE A 68 12.51 -3.95 -20.35
N SER A 69 13.49 -3.12 -20.00
CA SER A 69 14.59 -3.53 -19.12
C SER A 69 14.11 -3.75 -17.67
N LYS A 70 14.90 -4.51 -16.88
CA LYS A 70 14.61 -4.68 -15.45
C LYS A 70 14.58 -3.34 -14.72
N ASP A 71 15.51 -2.44 -15.02
CA ASP A 71 15.55 -1.12 -14.38
C ASP A 71 14.30 -0.28 -14.69
N GLU A 72 13.73 -0.40 -15.89
CA GLU A 72 12.47 0.26 -16.25
C GLU A 72 11.28 -0.36 -15.52
N ARG A 73 11.22 -1.69 -15.41
CA ARG A 73 10.20 -2.38 -14.60
C ARG A 73 10.25 -1.95 -13.14
N ASP A 74 11.45 -1.97 -12.56
CA ASP A 74 11.68 -1.60 -11.16
C ASP A 74 11.24 -0.15 -10.89
N LYS A 75 11.48 0.77 -11.82
CA LYS A 75 10.99 2.15 -11.76
C LYS A 75 9.47 2.26 -11.86
N GLN A 76 8.83 1.45 -12.71
CA GLN A 76 7.37 1.44 -12.83
C GLN A 76 6.72 0.95 -11.53
N VAL A 77 7.18 -0.17 -10.99
CA VAL A 77 6.70 -0.70 -9.70
C VAL A 77 6.88 0.33 -8.59
N SER A 78 8.06 0.96 -8.53
CA SER A 78 8.29 2.00 -7.54
C SER A 78 7.35 3.20 -7.72
N SER A 79 7.10 3.65 -8.96
CA SER A 79 6.16 4.75 -9.22
C SER A 79 4.74 4.41 -8.75
N GLU A 80 4.29 3.19 -9.00
CA GLU A 80 2.96 2.71 -8.61
C GLU A 80 2.79 2.70 -7.08
N ILE A 81 3.80 2.25 -6.34
CA ILE A 81 3.81 2.29 -4.87
C ILE A 81 3.76 3.73 -4.36
N ILE A 82 4.49 4.65 -4.98
CA ILE A 82 4.47 6.07 -4.58
C ILE A 82 3.11 6.71 -4.84
N ASP A 83 2.48 6.41 -5.98
CA ASP A 83 1.14 6.89 -6.29
C ASP A 83 0.11 6.34 -5.30
N PHE A 84 0.20 5.06 -4.96
CA PHE A 84 -0.61 4.44 -3.90
C PHE A 84 -0.42 5.15 -2.55
N LEU A 85 0.82 5.36 -2.10
CA LEU A 85 1.09 6.03 -0.82
C LEU A 85 0.57 7.47 -0.82
N ARG A 86 0.66 8.17 -1.95
CA ARG A 86 0.13 9.54 -2.09
C ARG A 86 -1.38 9.55 -1.89
N ASP A 87 -2.10 8.64 -2.54
CA ASP A 87 -3.56 8.53 -2.40
C ASP A 87 -3.96 8.07 -1.00
N LEU A 88 -3.22 7.11 -0.42
CA LEU A 88 -3.43 6.63 0.94
C LEU A 88 -3.29 7.76 1.97
N PHE A 89 -2.16 8.48 1.96
CA PHE A 89 -1.88 9.55 2.92
C PHE A 89 -2.76 10.79 2.72
N SER A 90 -3.36 10.93 1.53
CA SER A 90 -4.32 11.99 1.23
C SER A 90 -5.77 11.60 1.55
N ASN A 91 -5.99 10.46 2.22
CA ASN A 91 -7.32 9.92 2.53
C ASN A 91 -8.22 9.74 1.30
N LYS A 92 -7.64 9.42 0.14
CA LYS A 92 -8.41 9.06 -1.06
C LYS A 92 -8.75 7.58 -1.12
N LEU A 93 -8.02 6.75 -0.36
CA LEU A 93 -8.30 5.33 -0.25
C LEU A 93 -9.12 5.04 1.00
N ILE A 94 -10.18 4.25 0.82
CA ILE A 94 -10.92 3.63 1.90
C ILE A 94 -10.36 2.24 2.14
N LEU A 95 -9.98 1.96 3.38
CA LEU A 95 -9.54 0.66 3.85
C LEU A 95 -10.73 -0.06 4.50
N TRP A 96 -10.96 -1.32 4.17
CA TRP A 96 -12.09 -2.07 4.70
C TRP A 96 -11.70 -3.50 5.03
N GLY A 97 -12.45 -4.10 5.95
CA GLY A 97 -12.33 -5.51 6.29
C GLY A 97 -11.12 -5.83 7.17
N SER A 98 -10.56 -7.02 7.00
CA SER A 98 -9.36 -7.45 7.71
C SER A 98 -8.59 -8.52 6.96
N HIS A 99 -7.28 -8.59 7.20
CA HIS A 99 -6.43 -9.63 6.65
C HIS A 99 -6.86 -11.05 7.11
N GLN A 100 -7.57 -11.18 8.24
CA GLN A 100 -8.01 -12.47 8.77
C GLN A 100 -9.23 -13.06 8.05
N THR A 101 -10.00 -12.22 7.36
CA THR A 101 -11.26 -12.63 6.73
C THR A 101 -11.24 -12.26 5.26
N SER A 102 -11.63 -11.03 4.96
CA SER A 102 -11.56 -10.41 3.66
C SER A 102 -11.45 -8.92 3.90
N GLY A 103 -10.60 -8.27 3.12
CA GLY A 103 -10.34 -6.86 3.23
C GLY A 103 -9.78 -6.35 1.91
N GLY A 104 -9.75 -5.03 1.80
CA GLY A 104 -9.37 -4.39 0.57
C GLY A 104 -9.23 -2.90 0.77
N PHE A 105 -8.96 -2.23 -0.34
CA PHE A 105 -9.06 -0.80 -0.42
C PHE A 105 -9.67 -0.39 -1.75
N TYR A 106 -10.31 0.77 -1.77
CA TYR A 106 -10.80 1.37 -3.00
C TYR A 106 -10.60 2.89 -2.97
N ASN A 107 -10.46 3.50 -4.14
CA ASN A 107 -10.33 4.95 -4.25
C ASN A 107 -11.72 5.60 -4.31
N ILE A 108 -11.99 6.59 -3.44
CA ILE A 108 -13.29 7.29 -3.36
C ILE A 108 -13.64 8.09 -4.60
N ASP A 109 -12.63 8.51 -5.36
CA ASP A 109 -12.79 9.33 -6.56
C ASP A 109 -13.10 8.46 -7.80
N LEU A 110 -12.91 7.14 -7.70
CA LEU A 110 -13.19 6.21 -8.78
C LEU A 110 -14.56 5.55 -8.59
N ALA A 111 -15.23 5.26 -9.72
CA ALA A 111 -16.43 4.43 -9.66
C ALA A 111 -16.04 3.07 -9.09
N LEU A 112 -16.71 2.64 -8.00
CA LEU A 112 -16.52 1.32 -7.42
C LEU A 112 -16.79 0.26 -8.49
N ASN A 113 -15.78 -0.54 -8.82
CA ASN A 113 -16.03 -1.80 -9.51
C ASN A 113 -16.65 -2.78 -8.50
N GLU A 114 -17.58 -3.63 -8.94
CA GLU A 114 -18.19 -4.65 -8.08
C GLU A 114 -17.17 -5.60 -7.42
N GLN A 115 -15.95 -5.70 -7.97
CA GLN A 115 -14.85 -6.50 -7.42
C GLN A 115 -14.07 -5.81 -6.29
N ASP A 116 -14.03 -4.47 -6.26
CA ASP A 116 -13.28 -3.68 -5.27
C ASP A 116 -14.17 -3.24 -4.09
N SER A 117 -15.50 -3.34 -4.28
CA SER A 117 -16.49 -3.02 -3.26
C SER A 117 -16.60 -4.18 -2.25
N PRO A 118 -16.70 -3.89 -0.94
CA PRO A 118 -17.09 -4.92 0.02
C PRO A 118 -18.42 -5.55 -0.43
N CYS A 119 -18.51 -6.88 -0.34
CA CYS A 119 -19.67 -7.67 -0.75
C CYS A 119 -20.97 -7.16 -0.10
N GLU A 120 -20.86 -6.58 1.10
CA GLU A 120 -21.92 -5.85 1.80
C GLU A 120 -21.31 -4.64 2.55
N PRO A 121 -21.26 -3.43 1.97
CA PRO A 121 -20.63 -2.25 2.57
C PRO A 121 -21.21 -1.85 3.93
N SER A 122 -22.43 -2.29 4.23
CA SER A 122 -23.15 -1.98 5.47
C SER A 122 -22.73 -2.82 6.68
N GLU A 123 -22.00 -3.92 6.47
CA GLU A 123 -21.58 -4.84 7.54
C GLU A 123 -20.10 -4.75 7.90
N VAL A 124 -19.31 -4.01 7.12
CA VAL A 124 -17.84 -3.92 7.29
C VAL A 124 -17.45 -2.49 7.62
N GLU A 125 -16.73 -2.30 8.72
CA GLU A 125 -16.20 -0.98 9.08
C GLU A 125 -15.14 -0.52 8.09
N GLN A 126 -15.22 0.77 7.75
CA GLN A 126 -14.38 1.39 6.73
C GLN A 126 -13.58 2.55 7.33
N TYR A 127 -12.33 2.70 6.92
CA TYR A 127 -11.38 3.62 7.54
C TYR A 127 -10.54 4.34 6.50
N PHE A 128 -10.19 5.58 6.82
CA PHE A 128 -9.08 6.27 6.17
C PHE A 128 -7.75 5.94 6.84
N TRP A 129 -6.65 6.21 6.15
CA TRP A 129 -5.32 6.17 6.75
C TRP A 129 -5.15 7.13 7.93
N SER A 130 -5.90 8.23 8.01
CA SER A 130 -5.90 9.10 9.20
C SER A 130 -6.37 8.38 10.48
N GLY A 131 -7.01 7.21 10.36
CA GLY A 131 -7.65 6.49 11.44
C GLY A 131 -9.11 6.90 11.69
N GLU A 132 -9.62 7.85 10.94
CA GLU A 132 -11.03 8.24 10.97
C GLU A 132 -11.88 7.14 10.34
N LYS A 133 -13.02 6.86 10.97
CA LYS A 133 -14.03 5.95 10.43
C LYS A 133 -14.77 6.66 9.30
N TYR A 134 -14.87 6.00 8.15
CA TYR A 134 -15.60 6.48 6.99
C TYR A 134 -17.10 6.16 7.07
N SER A 135 -17.45 4.91 7.41
CA SER A 135 -18.84 4.43 7.57
C SER A 135 -18.93 3.29 8.58
#